data_AF-A0A2G9YW04-F1
#
_entry.id   AF-A0A2G9YW04-F1
#
_cell.length_a   1.000
_cell.length_b   1.000
_cell.length_c   1.000
_cell.angle_alpha   90.00
_cell.angle_beta   90.00
_cell.angle_gamma   90.00
#
_symmetry.space_group_name_H-M   'P 1'
#
loop_
_entity.id
_entity.type
_entity.pdbx_description
1 polymer ?
#
loop_
_entity_poly.entity_id
_entity_poly.type
_entity_poly.pdbx_seq_one_letter_code
_entity_poly.pdbx_strand_id
1 'polypeptide(L)' 'MRPVRKERIRWSPKLAYIVGLLATDGSLSIDGRHIDFTSKDVQLLKTFKKCLGLKNKIGFKSSGFSKKKYPHV' A
#
# COMPACT_ATOMS: atom_id res chain seq x y z
N MET A 1 13.34 -3.07 -16.73
CA MET A 1 11.99 -2.78 -17.27
C MET A 1 11.62 -1.34 -16.92
N ARG A 2 11.54 -0.43 -17.91
CA ARG A 2 11.07 0.95 -17.69
C ARG A 2 9.56 0.93 -17.38
N PRO A 3 9.06 1.64 -16.36
CA PRO A 3 7.63 1.72 -16.11
C PRO A 3 6.96 2.41 -17.30
N VAL A 4 6.05 1.69 -17.96
CA VAL A 4 5.20 2.26 -19.01
C VAL A 4 4.26 3.22 -18.28
N ARG A 5 4.41 4.54 -18.50
CA ARG A 5 3.49 5.55 -17.95
C ARG A 5 2.10 5.35 -18.56
N LYS A 6 1.33 4.43 -17.99
CA LYS A 6 -0.08 4.24 -18.27
C LYS A 6 -0.84 5.27 -17.43
N GLU A 7 -1.39 6.25 -18.14
CA GLU A 7 -2.30 7.31 -17.68
C GLU A 7 -1.72 8.44 -16.83
N ARG A 8 -2.31 9.64 -17.00
CA ARG A 8 -2.09 10.79 -16.14
C ARG A 8 -2.86 10.55 -14.83
N ILE A 9 -2.15 10.25 -13.75
CA ILE A 9 -2.74 10.22 -12.41
C ILE A 9 -3.34 11.60 -12.11
N ARG A 10 -4.64 11.67 -11.86
CA ARG A 10 -5.33 12.92 -11.46
C ARG A 10 -5.35 13.04 -9.95
N TRP A 11 -5.10 14.25 -9.46
CA TRP A 11 -5.27 14.54 -8.04
C TRP A 11 -6.73 14.36 -7.63
N SER A 12 -6.96 13.76 -6.46
CA SER A 12 -8.29 13.56 -5.89
C SER A 12 -8.18 13.42 -4.36
N PRO A 13 -9.27 13.65 -3.59
CA PRO A 13 -9.26 13.45 -2.14
C PRO A 13 -8.86 12.02 -1.73
N LYS A 14 -9.25 11.01 -2.51
CA LYS A 14 -8.84 9.61 -2.29
C LYS A 14 -7.33 9.46 -2.45
N LEU A 15 -6.75 10.05 -3.50
CA LEU A 15 -5.30 9.99 -3.73
C LEU A 15 -4.54 10.73 -2.63
N ALA A 16 -5.01 11.92 -2.23
CA ALA A 16 -4.40 12.70 -1.15
C ALA A 16 -4.39 11.92 0.18
N TYR A 17 -5.51 11.27 0.53
CA TYR A 17 -5.61 10.41 1.71
C TYR A 17 -4.61 9.24 1.66
N ILE A 18 -4.48 8.59 0.50
CA ILE A 18 -3.54 7.48 0.31
C ILE A 18 -2.09 7.95 0.43
N VAL A 19 -1.75 9.10 -0.15
CA VAL A 19 -0.41 9.69 0.00
C VAL A 19 -0.10 9.98 1.48
N GLY A 20 -1.08 10.50 2.23
CA GLY A 20 -0.95 10.69 3.67
C GLY A 20 -0.69 9.38 4.43
N LEU A 21 -1.48 8.34 4.16
CA LEU A 21 -1.27 7.01 4.76
C LEU A 21 0.09 6.41 4.42
N LEU A 22 0.57 6.60 3.20
CA LEU A 22 1.88 6.11 2.80
C LEU A 22 3.02 6.88 3.45
N ALA A 23 2.83 8.18 3.70
CA ALA A 23 3.81 9.00 4.40
C ALA A 23 3.91 8.67 5.89
N THR A 24 2.83 8.21 6.53
CA THR A 24 2.83 7.87 7.97
C THR A 24 3.27 6.43 8.23
N ASP A 25 2.68 5.46 7.53
CA ASP A 25 2.78 4.03 7.87
C ASP A 25 3.18 3.14 6.68
N GLY A 26 3.34 3.73 5.50
CA GLY A 26 3.74 3.01 4.29
C GLY A 26 5.25 2.90 4.15
N SER A 27 5.69 1.96 3.31
CA SER A 27 7.07 1.90 2.85
C SER A 27 7.12 1.70 1.34
N LEU A 28 8.13 2.29 0.71
CA LEU A 28 8.49 1.99 -0.67
C LEU A 28 9.53 0.88 -0.66
N SER A 29 9.31 -0.14 -1.47
CA SER A 29 10.29 -1.20 -1.67
C SER A 29 11.59 -0.64 -2.23
N ILE A 30 12.70 -1.33 -1.96
CA ILE A 30 14.05 -0.99 -2.46
C ILE A 30 14.10 -0.82 -3.99
N ASP A 31 13.17 -1.45 -4.72
CA ASP A 31 13.09 -1.37 -6.18
C ASP A 31 12.33 -0.14 -6.70
N GLY A 32 11.83 0.72 -5.80
CA GLY A 32 11.19 2.00 -6.10
C GLY A 32 9.86 1.90 -6.85
N ARG A 33 9.29 0.70 -6.99
CA ARG A 33 8.07 0.46 -7.79
C ARG A 33 6.97 -0.23 -7.01
N HIS A 34 7.31 -0.94 -5.94
CA HIS A 34 6.33 -1.55 -5.06
C HIS A 34 6.10 -0.69 -3.82
N ILE A 35 4.84 -0.62 -3.43
CA ILE A 35 4.39 -0.01 -2.19
C ILE A 35 4.01 -1.16 -1.27
N ASP A 36 4.44 -1.09 -0.01
CA ASP A 36 4.03 -2.03 1.03
C ASP A 36 3.32 -1.24 2.13
N PHE A 37 2.05 -1.55 2.34
CA PHE A 37 1.24 -0.95 3.39
C PHE A 37 0.82 -2.03 4.39
N THR A 38 1.37 -1.95 5.60
CA THR A 38 1.13 -2.94 6.67
C THR A 38 0.35 -2.28 7.80
N SER A 39 -0.77 -2.87 8.21
CA SER A 39 -1.54 -2.38 9.36
C SER A 39 -2.24 -3.53 10.06
N LYS A 40 -2.38 -3.45 11.39
CA LYS A 40 -3.24 -4.37 12.15
C LYS A 40 -4.72 -4.10 11.93
N ASP A 41 -5.07 -2.89 11.50
CA ASP A 41 -6.43 -2.52 11.15
C ASP A 41 -6.75 -2.95 9.71
N VAL A 42 -7.51 -4.03 9.59
CA VAL A 42 -7.94 -4.59 8.31
C VAL A 42 -8.89 -3.64 7.56
N GLN A 43 -9.64 -2.78 8.25
CA GLN A 43 -10.50 -1.79 7.61
C GLN A 43 -9.65 -0.75 6.87
N LEU A 44 -8.52 -0.34 7.46
CA LEU A 44 -7.58 0.58 6.82
C LEU A 44 -7.00 -0.02 5.54
N LEU A 45 -6.62 -1.30 5.55
CA LEU A 45 -6.16 -2.03 4.36
C LEU A 45 -7.25 -2.12 3.28
N LYS A 46 -8.50 -2.37 3.67
CA LYS A 46 -9.65 -2.41 2.74
C LYS A 46 -9.91 -1.05 2.11
N THR A 47 -9.86 0.03 2.90
CA THR A 47 -10.01 1.41 2.41
C THR A 47 -8.87 1.78 1.46
N PHE A 48 -7.64 1.43 1.81
CA PHE A 48 -6.46 1.65 0.98
C PHE A 48 -6.64 1.01 -0.41
N LYS A 49 -6.99 -0.28 -0.44
CA LYS A 49 -7.28 -0.99 -1.69
C LYS A 49 -8.43 -0.39 -2.47
N LYS A 50 -9.52 0.01 -1.80
CA LYS A 50 -10.69 0.61 -2.45
C LYS A 50 -10.34 1.95 -3.11
N CYS A 51 -9.53 2.78 -2.46
CA CYS A 51 -9.10 4.07 -3.02
C CYS A 51 -8.20 3.91 -4.25
N LEU A 52 -7.35 2.87 -4.27
CA LEU A 52 -6.46 2.56 -5.40
C LEU A 52 -7.04 1.60 -6.45
N GLY A 53 -8.26 1.07 -6.23
CA GLY A 53 -8.88 0.10 -7.12
C GLY A 53 -8.17 -1.26 -7.19
N LEU A 54 -7.44 -1.64 -6.14
CA LEU A 54 -6.61 -2.84 -6.13
C LEU A 54 -7.46 -4.12 -5.92
N LYS A 55 -7.18 -5.14 -6.74
CA LYS A 55 -7.87 -6.44 -6.71
C LYS A 55 -7.05 -7.58 -6.07
N ASN A 56 -5.80 -7.32 -5.68
CA ASN A 56 -4.96 -8.31 -5.01
C ASN A 56 -5.54 -8.71 -3.64
N LYS A 57 -5.13 -9.87 -3.09
CA LYS A 57 -5.52 -10.29 -1.73
C LYS A 57 -4.78 -9.46 -0.67
N ILE A 58 -5.37 -9.32 0.51
CA ILE A 58 -4.63 -8.86 1.70
C ILE A 58 -3.80 -10.06 2.17
N GLY A 59 -2.47 -9.92 2.14
CA GLY A 59 -1.53 -10.96 2.56
C GLY A 59 -1.19 -10.88 4.03
N PHE A 60 -0.29 -11.76 4.48
CA PHE A 60 0.35 -11.66 5.79
C PHE A 60 1.86 -11.73 5.62
N LYS A 61 2.59 -10.77 6.21
CA LYS A 61 4.05 -10.77 6.28
C LYS A 61 4.51 -11.04 7.70
N SER A 62 5.63 -11.75 7.85
CA SER A 62 6.26 -11.98 9.15
C SER A 62 7.18 -10.81 9.52
N SER A 63 7.12 -10.36 10.77
CA SER A 63 8.06 -9.40 11.32
C SER A 63 9.45 -10.01 11.44
N GLY A 64 10.48 -9.30 10.94
CA GLY A 64 11.86 -9.72 11.08
C GLY A 64 12.33 -9.81 12.54
N PHE A 65 11.74 -9.00 13.44
CA PHE A 65 12.09 -8.96 14.86
C PHE A 65 11.40 -10.05 15.69
N SER A 66 10.09 -10.25 15.48
CA SER A 66 9.28 -11.10 16.38
C SER A 66 8.72 -12.36 15.73
N LYS A 67 8.92 -12.57 14.41
CA LYS A 67 8.28 -13.61 13.59
C LYS A 67 6.74 -13.61 13.59
N LYS A 68 6.10 -12.66 14.28
CA LYS A 68 4.64 -12.46 14.26
C LYS A 68 4.18 -12.04 12.87
N LYS A 69 2.99 -12.50 12.48
CA LYS A 69 2.38 -12.18 11.19
C LYS A 69 1.51 -10.95 11.28
N TYR A 70 1.66 -10.04 10.32
CA TYR A 70 0.85 -8.83 10.19
C TYR A 70 0.23 -8.75 8.80
N PRO A 71 -1.03 -8.29 8.68
CA PRO A 71 -1.65 -8.16 7.39
C PRO A 71 -1.07 -6.96 6.62
N HIS A 72 -0.96 -7.12 5.30
CA HIS A 72 -0.38 -6.10 4.43
C HIS A 72 -0.96 -6.17 3.01
N VAL A 73 -0.75 -5.09 2.26
CA VAL A 73 -1.15 -4.92 0.85
C VAL A 73 0.03 -4.45 0.04
#